data_AF-A0A0F7JV81-F1
#
_entry.id   AF-A0A0F7JV81-F1
#
_cell.length_a   1.000
_cell.length_b   1.000
_cell.length_c   1.000
_cell.angle_alpha   90.00
_cell.angle_beta   90.00
_cell.angle_gamma   90.00
#
_symmetry.space_group_name_H-M   'P 1'
#
loop_
_entity.id
_entity.type
_entity.pdbx_description
1 polymer ?
#
loop_
_entity_poly.entity_id
_entity_poly.type
_entity_poly.pdbx_seq_one_letter_code
_entity_poly.pdbx_strand_id
1 'polypeptide(L)'
;MSMQEKMEKNIWGLLVVLALVLSVGGIVEIVPLFYLDNTMEYNKHPEIVWQRKAGQTLADHKPGDGMRPYTPLELAGRDVYIREGCYLCHSQMVRPFRDEKERYGHYSLAAESMYDHPFQWGSKRTGPDVARLGGKYSDDWHRKHLRAPRSVVPESVMPNYPWLQHAMLDGETMQAHMRGMQRLGVPYTDADIEAAPEQLKGKTEEDAVVAFLQVLGTMVNLDESKVYRE
;
A
#
# COMPACT_ATOMS: atom_id res chain seq x y z
N MET A 1 -38.11 8.92 -38.80
CA MET A 1 -36.72 8.79 -38.35
C MET A 1 -36.68 8.18 -36.97
N SER A 2 -35.92 7.09 -36.81
CA SER A 2 -35.70 6.43 -35.52
C SER A 2 -34.91 7.35 -34.56
N MET A 3 -34.90 7.03 -33.26
CA MET A 3 -34.09 7.76 -32.28
C MET A 3 -32.59 7.68 -32.64
N GLN A 4 -32.14 6.51 -33.08
CA GLN A 4 -30.77 6.31 -33.56
C GLN A 4 -30.44 7.24 -34.73
N GLU A 5 -31.26 7.28 -35.78
CA GLU A 5 -31.04 8.14 -36.95
C GLU A 5 -31.04 9.64 -36.60
N LYS A 6 -31.80 10.05 -35.58
CA LYS A 6 -31.81 11.44 -35.08
C LYS A 6 -30.50 11.78 -34.35
N MET A 7 -29.93 10.83 -33.61
CA MET A 7 -28.68 11.03 -32.87
C MET A 7 -27.46 10.97 -33.79
N GLU A 8 -27.44 10.08 -34.78
CA GLU A 8 -26.33 9.97 -35.76
C GLU A 8 -26.16 11.24 -36.61
N LYS A 9 -27.23 12.01 -36.82
CA LYS A 9 -27.19 13.27 -37.56
C LYS A 9 -26.90 14.50 -36.70
N ASN A 10 -26.84 14.36 -35.37
CA ASN A 10 -26.59 15.45 -34.43
C ASN A 10 -25.38 15.13 -33.56
N ILE A 11 -24.24 15.75 -33.87
CA ILE A 11 -22.97 15.52 -33.16
C ILE A 11 -23.07 15.76 -31.65
N TRP A 12 -23.79 16.81 -31.23
CA TRP A 12 -23.99 17.11 -29.81
C TRP A 12 -24.91 16.09 -29.14
N GLY A 13 -25.96 15.65 -29.82
CA GLY A 13 -26.84 14.58 -29.35
C GLY A 13 -26.08 13.27 -29.14
N LEU A 14 -25.26 12.88 -30.12
CA LEU A 14 -24.43 11.68 -30.04
C LEU A 14 -23.42 11.76 -28.89
N LEU A 15 -22.72 12.90 -28.73
CA LEU A 15 -21.76 13.11 -27.65
C LEU A 15 -22.40 13.01 -26.27
N VAL A 16 -23.58 13.60 -26.07
CA VAL A 16 -24.29 13.55 -24.79
C VAL A 16 -24.72 12.13 -24.46
N VAL A 17 -25.30 11.40 -25.43
CA VAL A 17 -25.72 10.00 -25.22
C VAL A 17 -24.51 9.12 -24.90
N LEU A 18 -23.40 9.28 -25.64
CA LEU A 18 -22.18 8.52 -25.38
C LEU A 18 -21.62 8.80 -23.97
N ALA A 19 -21.55 10.08 -23.58
CA ALA A 19 -21.08 10.47 -22.26
C ALA A 19 -21.94 9.86 -21.15
N LEU A 20 -23.27 9.87 -21.30
CA LEU A 20 -24.19 9.26 -20.34
C LEU A 20 -23.96 7.75 -20.24
N VAL A 21 -23.93 7.04 -21.37
CA VAL A 21 -23.78 5.57 -21.39
C VAL A 21 -22.45 5.13 -20.79
N LEU A 22 -21.34 5.81 -21.13
CA LEU A 22 -20.02 5.49 -20.58
C LEU A 22 -19.91 5.80 -19.08
N SER A 23 -20.63 6.82 -18.59
CA SER A 23 -20.58 7.22 -17.18
C SER A 23 -21.29 6.23 -16.24
N VAL A 24 -22.26 5.46 -16.74
CA VAL A 24 -23.05 4.54 -15.89
C VAL A 24 -22.16 3.54 -15.16
N GLY A 25 -21.21 2.89 -15.85
CA GLY A 25 -20.33 1.90 -15.24
C GLY A 25 -19.49 2.49 -14.10
N GLY A 26 -18.83 3.63 -14.36
CA GLY A 26 -18.03 4.32 -13.35
C GLY A 26 -18.87 4.78 -12.15
N ILE A 27 -20.09 5.29 -12.38
CA ILE A 27 -20.98 5.71 -11.29
C ILE A 27 -21.39 4.51 -10.44
N VAL A 28 -21.80 3.39 -11.05
CA VAL A 28 -22.30 2.22 -10.32
C VAL A 28 -21.20 1.48 -9.57
N GLU A 29 -19.97 1.44 -10.09
CA GLU A 29 -18.87 0.69 -9.48
C GLU A 29 -18.05 1.53 -8.49
N ILE A 30 -17.79 2.81 -8.76
CA ILE A 30 -16.87 3.63 -7.97
C ILE A 30 -17.60 4.42 -6.88
N VAL A 31 -18.72 5.07 -7.21
CA VAL A 31 -19.39 6.00 -6.27
C VAL A 31 -19.84 5.30 -4.99
N PRO A 32 -20.45 4.09 -5.02
CA PRO A 32 -20.86 3.39 -3.80
C PRO A 32 -19.69 3.06 -2.86
N LEU A 33 -18.47 2.85 -3.38
CA LEU A 33 -17.32 2.53 -2.53
C LEU A 33 -16.95 3.65 -1.56
N PHE A 34 -17.36 4.90 -1.83
CA PHE A 34 -17.16 6.02 -0.89
C PHE A 34 -18.16 6.07 0.26
N TYR A 35 -19.29 5.35 0.15
CA TYR A 35 -20.42 5.48 1.09
C TYR A 35 -20.84 4.16 1.74
N LEU A 36 -20.43 3.02 1.18
CA LEU A 36 -20.79 1.71 1.68
C LEU A 36 -19.90 1.31 2.86
N ASP A 37 -20.49 1.25 4.05
CA ASP A 37 -19.78 0.91 5.30
C ASP A 37 -19.17 -0.50 5.29
N ASN A 38 -19.68 -1.42 4.47
CA ASN A 38 -19.17 -2.80 4.39
C ASN A 38 -17.91 -2.95 3.52
N THR A 39 -17.43 -1.88 2.89
CA THR A 39 -16.20 -1.91 2.07
C THR A 39 -14.94 -1.93 2.92
N MET A 40 -15.00 -1.37 4.13
CA MET A 40 -13.87 -1.29 5.05
C MET A 40 -14.17 -2.08 6.31
N GLU A 41 -13.35 -3.09 6.59
CA GLU A 41 -13.59 -4.02 7.69
C GLU A 41 -13.57 -3.34 9.06
N TYR A 42 -12.89 -2.19 9.18
CA TYR A 42 -12.79 -1.45 10.44
C TYR A 42 -14.13 -0.89 10.94
N ASN A 43 -15.13 -0.76 10.07
CA ASN A 43 -16.48 -0.31 10.48
C ASN A 43 -17.18 -1.36 11.36
N LYS A 44 -16.90 -2.66 11.13
CA LYS A 44 -17.37 -3.78 11.98
C LYS A 44 -16.33 -4.17 13.02
N HIS A 45 -15.04 -3.97 12.73
CA HIS A 45 -13.90 -4.38 13.54
C HIS A 45 -12.95 -3.20 13.83
N PRO A 46 -13.31 -2.27 14.74
CA PRO A 46 -12.53 -1.07 15.03
C PRO A 46 -11.10 -1.36 15.51
N GLU A 47 -10.85 -2.56 16.03
CA GLU A 47 -9.52 -3.02 16.47
C GLU A 47 -8.50 -3.12 15.32
N ILE A 48 -8.95 -3.14 14.07
CA ILE A 48 -8.08 -3.17 12.89
C ILE A 48 -7.33 -1.86 12.72
N VAL A 49 -7.85 -0.74 13.24
CA VAL A 49 -7.23 0.59 13.10
C VAL A 49 -6.63 1.02 14.43
N TRP A 50 -5.40 1.53 14.36
CA TRP A 50 -4.72 2.01 15.55
C TRP A 50 -5.40 3.25 16.12
N GLN A 51 -5.93 3.12 17.33
CA GLN A 51 -6.59 4.22 18.05
C GLN A 51 -5.55 5.06 18.80
N ARG A 52 -4.81 5.89 18.04
CA ARG A 52 -3.76 6.76 18.58
C ARG A 52 -4.31 7.70 19.66
N LYS A 53 -3.74 7.65 20.86
CA LYS A 53 -4.08 8.53 21.98
C LYS A 53 -3.34 9.87 21.86
N ALA A 54 -3.93 10.91 22.45
CA ALA A 54 -3.30 12.23 22.51
C ALA A 54 -1.91 12.16 23.16
N GLY A 55 -0.92 12.76 22.50
CA GLY A 55 0.49 12.75 22.94
C GLY A 55 1.32 11.57 22.47
N GLN A 56 0.73 10.53 21.87
CA GLN A 56 1.49 9.44 21.26
C GLN A 56 2.08 9.87 19.91
N THR A 57 3.23 9.30 19.58
CA THR A 57 3.97 9.41 18.32
C THR A 57 3.87 8.11 17.52
N LEU A 58 4.22 8.12 16.24
CA LEU A 58 4.28 6.88 15.44
C LEU A 58 5.22 5.81 16.04
N ALA A 59 6.19 6.22 16.86
CA ALA A 59 7.12 5.30 17.53
C ALA A 59 6.48 4.51 18.69
N ASP A 60 5.33 4.96 19.20
CA ASP A 60 4.61 4.27 20.29
C ASP A 60 3.80 3.07 19.81
N HIS A 61 3.61 2.93 18.49
CA HIS A 61 2.93 1.80 17.87
C HIS A 61 3.76 0.53 17.94
N LYS A 62 3.11 -0.59 18.25
CA LYS A 62 3.71 -1.93 18.21
C LYS A 62 3.01 -2.81 17.18
N PRO A 63 3.73 -3.80 16.61
CA PRO A 63 3.11 -4.81 15.76
C PRO A 63 1.87 -5.42 16.42
N GLY A 64 0.75 -5.42 15.72
CA GLY A 64 -0.54 -5.90 16.20
C GLY A 64 -1.47 -4.86 16.82
N ASP A 65 -1.03 -3.62 17.08
CA ASP A 65 -1.86 -2.55 17.68
C ASP A 65 -2.94 -1.99 16.74
N GLY A 66 -2.90 -2.37 15.46
CA GLY A 66 -3.79 -1.88 14.40
C GLY A 66 -3.05 -1.11 13.32
N MET A 67 -3.73 -0.86 12.20
CA MET A 67 -3.24 -0.09 11.07
C MET A 67 -2.97 1.36 11.48
N ARG A 68 -1.75 1.82 11.16
CA ARG A 68 -1.31 3.19 11.32
C ARG A 68 -0.74 3.73 10.01
N PRO A 69 -0.62 5.07 9.84
CA PRO A 69 0.19 5.63 8.78
C PRO A 69 1.61 5.08 8.82
N TYR A 70 2.26 4.99 7.67
CA TYR A 70 3.67 4.63 7.56
C TYR A 70 4.54 5.62 8.34
N THR A 71 5.65 5.16 8.92
CA THR A 71 6.68 6.10 9.41
C THR A 71 7.32 6.83 8.21
N PRO A 72 8.01 7.96 8.42
CA PRO A 72 8.72 8.64 7.33
C PRO A 72 9.68 7.71 6.56
N LEU A 73 10.34 6.79 7.26
CA LEU A 73 11.27 5.82 6.65
C LEU A 73 10.54 4.74 5.85
N GLU A 74 9.42 4.22 6.38
CA GLU A 74 8.57 3.28 5.65
C GLU A 74 7.92 3.91 4.42
N LEU A 75 7.47 5.17 4.52
CA LEU A 75 6.88 5.90 3.40
C LEU A 75 7.92 6.14 2.30
N ALA A 76 9.14 6.55 2.67
CA ALA A 76 10.27 6.64 1.74
C ALA A 76 10.55 5.28 1.06
N GLY A 77 10.52 4.19 1.82
CA GLY A 77 10.74 2.85 1.29
C GLY A 77 9.66 2.41 0.30
N ARG A 78 8.41 2.77 0.59
CA ARG A 78 7.28 2.57 -0.31
C ARG A 78 7.43 3.34 -1.61
N ASP A 79 7.89 4.59 -1.54
CA ASP A 79 8.13 5.40 -2.74
C ASP A 79 9.23 4.82 -3.62
N VAL A 80 10.31 4.32 -3.00
CA VAL A 80 11.37 3.58 -3.70
C VAL A 80 10.84 2.28 -4.30
N TYR A 81 10.02 1.52 -3.56
CA TYR A 81 9.38 0.29 -4.06
C TYR A 81 8.53 0.55 -5.32
N ILE A 82 7.82 1.68 -5.36
CA ILE A 82 7.07 2.13 -6.53
C ILE A 82 8.03 2.56 -7.65
N ARG A 83 9.03 3.39 -7.34
CA ARG A 83 10.02 3.91 -8.31
C ARG A 83 10.78 2.79 -9.02
N GLU A 84 11.13 1.73 -8.29
CA GLU A 84 11.85 0.56 -8.80
C GLU A 84 10.95 -0.47 -9.51
N GLY A 85 9.63 -0.23 -9.53
CA GLY A 85 8.68 -1.08 -10.23
C GLY A 85 8.49 -2.45 -9.59
N CYS A 86 8.74 -2.61 -8.28
CA CYS A 86 8.65 -3.90 -7.60
C CYS A 86 7.25 -4.53 -7.75
N TYR A 87 6.21 -3.70 -7.83
CA TYR A 87 4.82 -4.10 -8.08
C TYR A 87 4.59 -4.83 -9.42
N LEU A 88 5.51 -4.73 -10.38
CA LEU A 88 5.44 -5.46 -11.66
C LEU A 88 5.72 -6.96 -11.48
N CYS A 89 6.39 -7.34 -10.39
CA CYS A 89 6.77 -8.72 -10.09
C CYS A 89 6.13 -9.25 -8.81
N HIS A 90 5.86 -8.39 -7.83
CA HIS A 90 5.38 -8.75 -6.51
C HIS A 90 3.99 -8.15 -6.26
N SER A 91 3.06 -8.98 -5.83
CA SER A 91 1.76 -8.52 -5.36
C SER A 91 1.75 -8.25 -3.86
N GLN A 92 0.88 -7.34 -3.44
CA GLN A 92 0.54 -7.13 -2.03
C GLN A 92 -0.95 -7.38 -1.79
N MET A 93 -1.44 -8.56 -2.16
CA MET A 93 -2.85 -8.93 -1.95
C MET A 93 -2.99 -10.44 -1.88
N VAL A 94 -3.11 -10.97 -0.66
CA VAL A 94 -3.35 -12.41 -0.44
C VAL A 94 -4.84 -12.70 -0.63
N ARG A 95 -5.15 -13.63 -1.53
CA ARG A 95 -6.54 -14.02 -1.85
C ARG A 95 -7.11 -14.99 -0.80
N PRO A 96 -8.43 -15.04 -0.59
CA PRO A 96 -9.08 -15.87 0.43
C PRO A 96 -9.20 -17.34 -0.01
N PHE A 97 -8.09 -17.95 -0.41
CA PHE A 97 -7.99 -19.37 -0.72
C PHE A 97 -7.06 -20.06 0.26
N ARG A 98 -7.36 -21.32 0.60
CA ARG A 98 -6.53 -22.10 1.52
C ARG A 98 -5.07 -22.16 1.07
N ASP A 99 -4.81 -22.41 -0.21
CA ASP A 99 -3.45 -22.54 -0.73
C ASP A 99 -2.64 -21.22 -0.68
N GLU A 100 -3.32 -20.07 -0.78
CA GLU A 100 -2.67 -18.77 -0.56
C GLU A 100 -2.43 -18.51 0.91
N LYS A 101 -3.37 -18.93 1.78
CA LYS A 101 -3.22 -18.82 3.22
C LYS A 101 -1.99 -19.56 3.72
N GLU A 102 -1.83 -20.82 3.34
CA GLU A 102 -0.67 -21.64 3.75
C GLU A 102 0.66 -21.05 3.25
N ARG A 103 0.66 -20.41 2.08
CA ARG A 103 1.88 -19.84 1.49
C ARG A 103 2.26 -18.49 2.07
N TYR A 104 1.29 -17.60 2.25
CA TYR A 104 1.55 -16.19 2.55
C TYR A 104 1.05 -15.76 3.93
N GLY A 105 0.03 -16.41 4.47
CA GLY A 105 -0.64 -16.06 5.73
C GLY A 105 -2.07 -15.59 5.49
N HIS A 106 -2.67 -14.93 6.49
CA HIS A 106 -4.05 -14.47 6.42
C HIS A 106 -4.34 -13.64 5.15
N TYR A 107 -5.52 -13.81 4.56
CA TYR A 107 -5.96 -13.03 3.39
C TYR A 107 -5.92 -11.53 3.70
N SER A 108 -5.65 -10.71 2.69
CA SER A 108 -5.54 -9.27 2.88
C SER A 108 -6.92 -8.65 3.12
N LEU A 109 -7.02 -7.73 4.08
CA LEU A 109 -8.21 -6.91 4.32
C LEU A 109 -8.12 -5.59 3.55
N ALA A 110 -9.26 -5.01 3.15
CA ALA A 110 -9.28 -3.72 2.47
C ALA A 110 -8.70 -2.61 3.38
N ALA A 111 -8.99 -2.68 4.68
CA ALA A 111 -8.46 -1.77 5.69
C ALA A 111 -6.92 -1.73 5.75
N GLU A 112 -6.21 -2.79 5.33
CA GLU A 112 -4.75 -2.80 5.32
C GLU A 112 -4.13 -1.89 4.25
N SER A 113 -4.90 -1.55 3.21
CA SER A 113 -4.46 -0.63 2.15
C SER A 113 -5.09 0.77 2.25
N MET A 114 -5.76 1.09 3.37
CA MET A 114 -6.50 2.36 3.48
C MET A 114 -5.62 3.62 3.40
N TYR A 115 -4.33 3.51 3.71
CA TYR A 115 -3.36 4.62 3.62
C TYR A 115 -2.45 4.50 2.38
N ASP A 116 -2.68 3.52 1.51
CA ASP A 116 -1.89 3.33 0.31
C ASP A 116 -2.36 4.24 -0.82
N HIS A 117 -1.66 5.36 -1.02
CA HIS A 117 -1.88 6.24 -2.17
C HIS A 117 -0.66 6.20 -3.11
N PRO A 118 -0.71 5.50 -4.26
CA PRO A 118 -1.76 4.57 -4.72
C PRO A 118 -1.65 3.16 -4.11
N PHE A 119 -2.73 2.37 -4.17
CA PHE A 119 -2.74 0.98 -3.71
C PHE A 119 -1.63 0.13 -4.38
N GLN A 120 -1.07 -0.85 -3.66
CA GLN A 120 0.02 -1.71 -4.15
C GLN A 120 -0.40 -3.16 -4.44
N TRP A 121 -1.69 -3.40 -4.65
CA TRP A 121 -2.17 -4.72 -5.05
C TRP A 121 -1.58 -5.07 -6.42
N GLY A 122 -0.95 -6.23 -6.51
CA GLY A 122 -0.28 -6.64 -7.75
C GLY A 122 -1.26 -7.23 -8.75
N SER A 123 -0.94 -7.05 -10.03
CA SER A 123 -1.63 -7.72 -11.15
C SER A 123 -0.87 -8.94 -11.67
N LYS A 124 0.36 -9.17 -11.19
CA LYS A 124 1.25 -10.25 -11.61
C LYS A 124 2.09 -10.76 -10.43
N ARG A 125 2.49 -12.04 -10.50
CA ARG A 125 3.42 -12.68 -9.57
C ARG A 125 4.52 -13.38 -10.35
N THR A 126 5.58 -12.63 -10.66
CA THR A 126 6.86 -13.22 -11.11
C THR A 126 7.70 -13.61 -9.90
N GLY A 127 7.67 -12.77 -8.85
CA GLY A 127 8.11 -13.14 -7.51
C GLY A 127 6.92 -13.45 -6.59
N PRO A 128 7.17 -13.89 -5.34
CA PRO A 128 6.13 -14.19 -4.37
C PRO A 128 5.34 -12.93 -3.93
N ASP A 129 4.16 -13.13 -3.36
CA ASP A 129 3.41 -12.05 -2.69
C ASP A 129 4.16 -11.56 -1.45
N VAL A 130 4.14 -10.24 -1.22
CA VAL A 130 4.87 -9.58 -0.12
C VAL A 130 3.97 -8.90 0.91
N ALA A 131 2.63 -9.04 0.84
CA ALA A 131 1.69 -8.41 1.77
C ALA A 131 1.91 -8.80 3.24
N ARG A 132 2.53 -9.96 3.48
CA ARG A 132 2.79 -10.56 4.80
C ARG A 132 4.26 -10.88 4.97
N LEU A 133 5.15 -10.00 4.50
CA LEU A 133 6.59 -10.26 4.50
C LEU A 133 7.26 -9.89 5.84
N GLY A 134 6.66 -8.97 6.60
CA GLY A 134 7.26 -8.44 7.81
C GLY A 134 7.61 -9.53 8.83
N GLY A 135 8.83 -9.48 9.33
CA GLY A 135 9.37 -10.43 10.30
C GLY A 135 9.73 -11.82 9.75
N LYS A 136 9.45 -12.15 8.48
CA LYS A 136 9.81 -13.47 7.90
C LYS A 136 11.29 -13.60 7.59
N TYR A 137 11.96 -12.49 7.27
CA TYR A 137 13.38 -12.44 6.95
C TYR A 137 14.05 -11.34 7.77
N SER A 138 15.35 -11.49 8.06
CA SER A 138 16.12 -10.44 8.73
C SER A 138 16.42 -9.28 7.78
N ASP A 139 16.67 -8.10 8.33
CA ASP A 139 17.08 -6.93 7.54
C ASP A 139 18.34 -7.23 6.71
N ASP A 140 19.29 -7.97 7.27
CA ASP A 140 20.50 -8.39 6.56
C ASP A 140 20.20 -9.32 5.39
N TRP A 141 19.20 -10.20 5.51
CA TRP A 141 18.75 -11.01 4.39
C TRP A 141 18.14 -10.11 3.31
N HIS A 142 17.30 -9.14 3.67
CA HIS A 142 16.74 -8.19 2.70
C HIS A 142 17.81 -7.39 1.99
N ARG A 143 18.82 -6.85 2.69
CA ARG A 143 19.95 -6.12 2.09
C ARG A 143 20.72 -7.00 1.10
N LYS A 144 21.08 -8.24 1.49
CA LYS A 144 21.78 -9.17 0.60
C LYS A 144 20.94 -9.53 -0.61
N HIS A 145 19.66 -9.83 -0.40
CA HIS A 145 18.72 -10.17 -1.47
C HIS A 145 18.53 -8.99 -2.43
N LEU A 146 18.30 -7.76 -1.95
CA LEU A 146 18.11 -6.59 -2.81
C LEU A 146 19.37 -6.30 -3.65
N ARG A 147 20.55 -6.35 -3.05
CA ARG A 147 21.82 -6.09 -3.75
C ARG A 147 22.14 -7.16 -4.80
N ALA A 148 21.91 -8.43 -4.47
CA ALA A 148 22.18 -9.55 -5.35
C ALA A 148 21.26 -10.74 -5.03
N PRO A 149 20.04 -10.81 -5.59
CA PRO A 149 19.08 -11.88 -5.26
C PRO A 149 19.65 -13.28 -5.48
N ARG A 150 20.43 -13.46 -6.55
CA ARG A 150 21.08 -14.73 -6.91
C ARG A 150 22.17 -15.18 -5.93
N SER A 151 22.60 -14.32 -5.01
CA SER A 151 23.57 -14.71 -3.96
C SER A 151 22.92 -15.49 -2.81
N VAL A 152 21.61 -15.32 -2.61
CA VAL A 152 20.85 -15.99 -1.54
C VAL A 152 19.77 -16.92 -2.09
N VAL A 153 19.31 -16.69 -3.32
CA VAL A 153 18.36 -17.54 -4.06
C VAL A 153 18.90 -17.71 -5.49
N PRO A 154 19.73 -18.73 -5.77
CA PRO A 154 20.46 -18.89 -7.03
C PRO A 154 19.59 -18.81 -8.29
N GLU A 155 18.36 -19.33 -8.21
CA GLU A 155 17.37 -19.38 -9.29
C GLU A 155 16.51 -18.10 -9.41
N SER A 156 16.76 -17.09 -8.58
CA SER A 156 15.99 -15.85 -8.60
C SER A 156 16.08 -15.15 -9.96
N VAL A 157 14.94 -14.69 -10.46
CA VAL A 157 14.84 -13.85 -11.67
C VAL A 157 14.76 -12.36 -11.33
N MET A 158 14.78 -12.01 -10.04
CA MET A 158 14.70 -10.61 -9.59
C MET A 158 15.96 -9.84 -10.00
N PRO A 159 15.84 -8.58 -10.49
CA PRO A 159 17.00 -7.72 -10.78
C PRO A 159 17.85 -7.39 -9.53
N ASN A 160 19.09 -6.95 -9.76
CA ASN A 160 19.95 -6.42 -8.68
C ASN A 160 19.64 -4.94 -8.45
N TYR A 161 19.57 -4.51 -7.18
CA TYR A 161 19.37 -3.11 -6.77
C TYR A 161 20.50 -2.56 -5.88
N PRO A 162 21.79 -2.70 -6.24
CA PRO A 162 22.91 -2.34 -5.37
C PRO A 162 23.07 -0.83 -5.17
N TRP A 163 22.46 0.01 -6.01
CA TRP A 163 22.54 1.47 -5.89
C TRP A 163 21.80 2.00 -4.66
N LEU A 164 20.78 1.28 -4.17
CA LEU A 164 19.97 1.68 -3.01
C LEU A 164 20.81 1.87 -1.75
N GLN A 165 21.92 1.13 -1.61
CA GLN A 165 22.81 1.23 -0.44
C GLN A 165 23.65 2.52 -0.41
N HIS A 166 23.65 3.29 -1.52
CA HIS A 166 24.44 4.53 -1.67
C HIS A 166 23.56 5.77 -1.87
N ALA A 167 22.29 5.58 -2.24
CA ALA A 167 21.34 6.67 -2.41
C ALA A 167 20.83 7.12 -1.04
N MET A 168 21.04 8.40 -0.72
CA MET A 168 20.62 8.99 0.56
C MET A 168 19.21 9.55 0.45
N LEU A 169 18.43 9.46 1.53
CA LEU A 169 17.09 10.03 1.59
C LEU A 169 17.13 11.54 1.81
N ASP A 170 16.17 12.24 1.19
CA ASP A 170 15.93 13.66 1.42
C ASP A 170 14.75 13.87 2.38
N GLY A 171 15.07 14.39 3.56
CA GLY A 171 14.11 14.70 4.61
C GLY A 171 13.10 15.79 4.24
N GLU A 172 13.51 16.81 3.50
CA GLU A 172 12.64 17.94 3.15
C GLU A 172 11.56 17.51 2.14
N THR A 173 11.97 16.74 1.12
CA THR A 173 11.02 16.14 0.17
C THR A 173 10.04 15.21 0.89
N MET A 174 10.49 14.42 1.89
CA MET A 174 9.58 13.57 2.66
C MET A 174 8.57 14.37 3.48
N GLN A 175 8.96 15.50 4.09
CA GLN A 175 7.99 16.37 4.76
C GLN A 175 6.89 16.86 3.80
N ALA A 176 7.28 17.29 2.60
CA ALA A 176 6.33 17.73 1.59
C ALA A 176 5.39 16.57 1.18
N HIS A 177 5.93 15.36 1.03
CA HIS A 177 5.13 14.17 0.72
C HIS A 177 4.13 13.84 1.85
N MET A 178 4.58 13.81 3.11
CA MET A 178 3.69 13.54 4.25
C MET A 178 2.58 14.59 4.38
N ARG A 179 2.85 15.88 4.10
CA ARG A 179 1.80 16.92 4.00
C ARG A 179 0.80 16.63 2.87
N GLY A 180 1.27 16.09 1.75
CA GLY A 180 0.41 15.61 0.67
C GLY A 180 -0.52 14.48 1.14
N MET A 181 0.04 13.48 1.82
CA MET A 181 -0.72 12.36 2.39
C MET A 181 -1.72 12.83 3.46
N GLN A 182 -1.34 13.80 4.29
CA GLN A 182 -2.23 14.42 5.28
C GLN A 182 -3.45 15.07 4.60
N ARG A 183 -3.26 15.76 3.46
CA ARG A 183 -4.37 16.32 2.67
C ARG A 183 -5.27 15.26 2.03
N LEU A 184 -4.74 14.07 1.77
CA LEU A 184 -5.52 12.92 1.27
C LEU A 184 -6.29 12.18 2.38
N GLY A 185 -6.16 12.62 3.65
CA GLY A 185 -6.87 12.04 4.78
C GLY A 185 -6.05 11.06 5.62
N VAL A 186 -4.76 10.86 5.33
CA VAL A 186 -3.89 10.05 6.18
C VAL A 186 -3.62 10.79 7.50
N PRO A 187 -3.86 10.20 8.68
CA PRO A 187 -3.84 10.90 9.97
C PRO A 187 -2.43 11.15 10.52
N TYR A 188 -1.59 11.84 9.75
CA TYR A 188 -0.34 12.41 10.25
C TYR A 188 -0.60 13.64 11.12
N THR A 189 0.10 13.73 12.24
CA THR A 189 0.17 14.96 13.04
C THR A 189 1.29 15.86 12.52
N ASP A 190 1.20 17.16 12.79
CA ASP A 190 2.26 18.11 12.41
C ASP A 190 3.60 17.73 13.05
N ALA A 191 3.58 17.18 14.26
CA ALA A 191 4.78 16.67 14.93
C ALA A 191 5.41 15.49 14.19
N ASP A 192 4.62 14.57 13.60
CA ASP A 192 5.18 13.46 12.80
C ASP A 192 5.89 13.99 11.56
N ILE A 193 5.31 15.01 10.92
CA ILE A 193 5.85 15.65 9.71
C ILE A 193 7.13 16.42 10.06
N GLU A 194 7.10 17.24 11.12
CA GLU A 194 8.26 18.04 11.54
C GLU A 194 9.45 17.17 11.93
N ALA A 195 9.22 16.01 12.53
CA ALA A 195 10.28 15.07 12.92
C ALA A 195 10.91 14.29 11.75
N ALA A 196 10.30 14.29 10.56
CA ALA A 196 10.72 13.45 9.45
C ALA A 196 12.19 13.64 8.99
N PRO A 197 12.72 14.87 8.83
CA PRO A 197 14.10 15.05 8.35
C PRO A 197 15.14 14.47 9.28
N GLU A 198 14.96 14.61 10.59
CA GLU A 198 15.90 14.05 11.56
C GLU A 198 15.81 12.51 11.58
N GLN A 199 14.61 11.93 11.43
CA GLN A 199 14.45 10.47 11.35
C GLN A 199 15.09 9.85 10.09
N LEU A 200 15.16 10.60 9.00
CA LEU A 200 15.75 10.15 7.73
C LEU A 200 17.25 10.48 7.60
N LYS A 201 17.81 11.26 8.52
CA LYS A 201 19.19 11.69 8.46
C LYS A 201 20.15 10.50 8.44
N GLY A 202 21.00 10.44 7.41
CA GLY A 202 21.98 9.37 7.26
C GLY A 202 21.38 8.02 6.83
N LYS A 203 20.08 7.95 6.52
CA LYS A 203 19.42 6.76 6.00
C LYS A 203 19.56 6.66 4.49
N THR A 204 19.74 5.44 4.02
CA THR A 204 19.78 5.11 2.60
C THR A 204 18.40 4.70 2.08
N GLU A 205 18.21 4.71 0.77
CA GLU A 205 17.02 4.12 0.14
C GLU A 205 16.90 2.63 0.45
N GLU A 206 18.01 1.91 0.61
CA GLU A 206 17.99 0.52 1.04
C GLU A 206 17.39 0.37 2.44
N ASP A 207 17.82 1.20 3.41
CA ASP A 207 17.22 1.19 4.75
C ASP A 207 15.73 1.49 4.72
N ALA A 208 15.31 2.39 3.82
CA ALA A 208 13.91 2.72 3.62
C ALA A 208 13.11 1.52 3.11
N VAL A 209 13.56 0.89 2.02
CA VAL A 209 12.89 -0.28 1.43
C VAL A 209 12.82 -1.42 2.43
N VAL A 210 13.89 -1.68 3.19
CA VAL A 210 13.89 -2.70 4.24
C VAL A 210 12.85 -2.36 5.30
N ALA A 211 12.79 -1.12 5.79
CA ALA A 211 11.79 -0.71 6.76
C ALA A 211 10.35 -0.89 6.24
N PHE A 212 10.09 -0.51 4.99
CA PHE A 212 8.81 -0.74 4.33
C PHE A 212 8.46 -2.23 4.24
N LEU A 213 9.37 -3.08 3.76
CA LEU A 213 9.13 -4.51 3.64
C LEU A 213 8.88 -5.17 5.01
N GLN A 214 9.54 -4.68 6.07
CA GLN A 214 9.36 -5.19 7.42
C GLN A 214 8.02 -4.83 8.05
N VAL A 215 7.35 -3.76 7.60
CA VAL A 215 6.05 -3.38 8.17
C VAL A 215 4.88 -4.14 7.53
N LEU A 216 5.07 -4.71 6.32
CA LEU A 216 4.02 -5.35 5.54
C LEU A 216 3.37 -6.54 6.28
N GLY A 217 2.10 -6.37 6.62
CA GLY A 217 1.26 -7.38 7.25
C GLY A 217 1.48 -7.54 8.76
N THR A 218 2.22 -6.63 9.40
CA THR A 218 2.54 -6.68 10.85
C THR A 218 1.66 -5.78 11.70
N MET A 219 0.98 -4.79 11.09
CA MET A 219 0.27 -3.76 11.82
C MET A 219 -0.97 -4.31 12.56
N VAL A 220 -1.67 -5.27 11.96
CA VAL A 220 -2.92 -5.84 12.51
C VAL A 220 -2.66 -7.23 13.05
N ASN A 221 -3.08 -7.49 14.29
CA ASN A 221 -3.11 -8.84 14.84
C ASN A 221 -4.38 -9.55 14.36
N LEU A 222 -4.27 -10.35 13.31
CA LEU A 222 -5.39 -11.01 12.67
C LEU A 222 -5.73 -12.32 13.41
N ASP A 223 -6.99 -12.42 13.82
CA ASP A 223 -7.53 -13.59 14.50
C ASP A 223 -8.14 -14.55 13.48
N GLU A 224 -7.56 -15.74 13.33
CA GLU A 224 -8.02 -16.74 12.37
C GLU A 224 -9.42 -17.30 12.66
N SER A 225 -9.92 -17.11 13.89
CA SER A 225 -11.28 -17.52 14.26
C SER A 225 -12.35 -16.53 13.80
N LYS A 226 -11.97 -15.31 13.41
CA LYS A 226 -12.88 -14.26 12.96
C LYS A 226 -13.11 -14.30 11.45
N VAL A 227 -14.35 -14.03 11.06
CA VAL A 227 -14.72 -13.76 9.67
C VAL A 227 -14.75 -12.25 9.48
N TYR A 228 -13.76 -11.71 8.77
CA TYR A 228 -13.65 -10.26 8.55
C TYR A 228 -14.46 -9.77 7.33
N ARG A 229 -14.85 -10.68 6.43
CA ARG A 229 -15.66 -10.37 5.24
C ARG A 229 -17.05 -11.01 5.39
N GLU A 230 -18.04 -10.18 5.70
CA GLU A 230 -19.47 -10.51 5.77
C GLU A 230 -20.32 -9.50 4.99
#